data_AF-A0A529C4T2-F1
#
_entry.id   AF-A0A529C4T2-F1
#
_cell.length_a   1.000
_cell.length_b   1.000
_cell.length_c   1.000
_cell.angle_alpha   90.00
_cell.angle_beta   90.00
_cell.angle_gamma   90.00
#
_symmetry.space_group_name_H-M   'P 1'
#
loop_
_entity.id
_entity.type
_entity.pdbx_description
1 polymer ?
#
loop_
_entity_poly.entity_id
_entity_poly.type
_entity_poly.pdbx_seq_one_letter_code
_entity_poly.pdbx_strand_id
1 'polypeptide(L)'
;ASHLPLDLVIVMLGTNDTKSYFRRTSYEIANGMAKLVGQILTSAGGIGTPYPAPKALVIAPPPLTPMPDPWFEGMFGGGHEKSRDLARQYKAMADFMKIEFLNAGDFITTDGVDGIHFTAANNADLGRAVANKVRAILDPDRVSTAA
;
A
#
# COMPACT_ATOMS: atom_id res chain seq x y z
N ALA A 1 -14.93 -2.37 21.33
CA ALA A 1 -14.34 -2.54 19.98
C ALA A 1 -13.79 -3.96 19.85
N SER A 2 -14.30 -4.81 18.95
CA SER A 2 -13.87 -6.22 18.84
C SER A 2 -12.57 -6.44 18.04
N HIS A 3 -12.14 -5.43 17.26
CA HIS A 3 -10.96 -5.48 16.39
C HIS A 3 -9.86 -4.47 16.79
N LEU A 4 -9.93 -3.93 18.02
CA LEU A 4 -8.88 -3.14 18.67
C LEU A 4 -8.49 -3.87 19.96
N PRO A 5 -7.22 -3.85 20.38
CA PRO A 5 -6.12 -2.99 19.93
C PRO A 5 -5.46 -3.42 18.61
N LEU A 6 -4.81 -2.46 17.93
CA LEU A 6 -3.95 -2.68 16.77
C LEU A 6 -2.68 -1.84 16.93
N ASP A 7 -1.52 -2.40 16.57
CA ASP A 7 -0.23 -1.69 16.59
C ASP A 7 0.15 -1.11 15.22
N LEU A 8 -0.28 -1.77 14.14
CA LEU A 8 0.06 -1.40 12.76
C LEU A 8 -1.06 -1.80 11.80
N VAL A 9 -1.36 -0.91 10.85
CA VAL A 9 -2.19 -1.21 9.68
C VAL A 9 -1.33 -1.09 8.42
N ILE A 10 -1.38 -2.10 7.57
CA ILE A 10 -0.68 -2.15 6.29
C ILE A 10 -1.69 -1.99 5.17
N VAL A 11 -1.50 -1.03 4.28
CA VAL A 11 -2.39 -0.77 3.14
C VAL A 11 -1.62 -0.87 1.83
N MET A 12 -2.05 -1.82 0.98
CA MET A 12 -1.57 -1.96 -0.39
C MET A 12 -2.76 -1.91 -1.34
N LEU A 13 -3.08 -0.71 -1.80
CA LEU A 13 -4.15 -0.42 -2.76
C LEU A 13 -3.63 0.52 -3.85
N GLY A 14 -4.45 0.79 -4.85
CA GLY A 14 -4.15 1.73 -5.94
C GLY A 14 -4.15 1.10 -7.33
N THR A 15 -3.88 -0.21 -7.45
CA THR A 15 -3.88 -0.90 -8.76
C THR A 15 -5.22 -0.74 -9.48
N ASN A 16 -6.33 -0.99 -8.79
CA ASN A 16 -7.66 -0.90 -9.40
C ASN A 16 -8.06 0.52 -9.79
N ASP A 17 -7.54 1.55 -9.12
CA ASP A 17 -7.79 2.94 -9.47
C ASP A 17 -7.15 3.33 -10.81
N THR A 18 -6.17 2.56 -11.28
CA THR A 18 -5.52 2.78 -12.58
C THR A 18 -6.38 2.36 -13.77
N LYS A 19 -7.50 1.63 -13.53
CA LYS A 19 -8.41 1.19 -14.59
C LYS A 19 -8.88 2.35 -15.45
N SER A 20 -8.96 2.10 -16.75
CA SER A 20 -9.16 3.11 -17.80
C SER A 20 -10.42 3.96 -17.56
N TYR A 21 -11.50 3.32 -17.09
CA TYR A 21 -12.79 3.97 -16.86
C TYR A 21 -12.86 4.86 -15.62
N PHE A 22 -11.90 4.80 -14.68
CA PHE A 22 -11.88 5.72 -13.54
C PHE A 22 -11.25 7.07 -13.86
N ARG A 23 -10.45 7.16 -14.92
CA ARG A 23 -9.82 8.40 -15.40
C ARG A 23 -9.03 9.18 -14.32
N ARG A 24 -8.51 8.47 -13.31
CA ARG A 24 -7.65 9.06 -12.27
C ARG A 24 -6.21 9.20 -12.73
N THR A 25 -5.56 10.27 -12.29
CA THR A 25 -4.11 10.47 -12.28
C THR A 25 -3.48 9.73 -11.10
N SER A 26 -2.20 9.41 -11.17
CA SER A 26 -1.46 8.79 -10.04
C SER A 26 -1.49 9.66 -8.77
N TYR A 27 -1.52 10.99 -8.93
CA TYR A 27 -1.68 11.93 -7.82
C TYR A 27 -3.05 11.80 -7.13
N GLU A 28 -4.14 11.71 -7.89
CA GLU A 28 -5.49 11.50 -7.31
C GLU A 28 -5.60 10.15 -6.60
N ILE A 29 -4.89 9.13 -7.09
CA ILE A 29 -4.81 7.82 -6.44
C ILE A 29 -4.09 7.93 -5.09
N ALA A 30 -2.98 8.69 -5.02
CA ALA A 30 -2.29 8.97 -3.76
C ALA A 30 -3.15 9.78 -2.79
N ASN A 31 -3.95 10.74 -3.26
CA ASN A 31 -4.90 11.44 -2.41
C ASN A 31 -5.99 10.50 -1.85
N GLY A 32 -6.42 9.51 -2.65
CA GLY A 32 -7.28 8.42 -2.18
C GLY A 32 -6.63 7.60 -1.05
N MET A 33 -5.34 7.27 -1.20
CA MET A 33 -4.56 6.60 -0.14
C MET A 33 -4.43 7.47 1.11
N ALA A 34 -4.18 8.78 0.96
CA ALA A 34 -4.08 9.73 2.08
C ALA A 34 -5.37 9.76 2.92
N LYS A 35 -6.53 9.61 2.28
CA LYS A 35 -7.81 9.45 2.99
C LYS A 35 -7.84 8.21 3.88
N LEU A 36 -7.36 7.07 3.38
CA LEU A 36 -7.28 5.82 4.16
C LEU A 36 -6.29 5.96 5.33
N VAL A 37 -5.13 6.57 5.09
CA VAL A 37 -4.15 6.87 6.13
C VAL A 37 -4.76 7.78 7.20
N GLY A 38 -5.49 8.83 6.79
CA GLY A 38 -6.21 9.71 7.73
C GLY A 38 -7.23 8.97 8.60
N GLN A 39 -7.94 7.98 8.05
CA GLN A 39 -8.85 7.12 8.82
C GLN A 39 -8.10 6.26 9.84
N ILE A 40 -6.92 5.75 9.49
CA ILE A 40 -6.08 4.95 10.40
C ILE A 40 -5.58 5.82 11.55
N LEU A 41 -4.98 6.97 11.24
CA LEU A 41 -4.35 7.85 12.23
C LEU A 41 -5.35 8.49 13.21
N THR A 42 -6.63 8.59 12.82
CA THR A 42 -7.70 9.15 13.67
C THR A 42 -8.55 8.07 14.36
N SER A 43 -8.15 6.80 14.29
CA SER A 43 -8.94 5.68 14.84
C SER A 43 -8.80 5.44 16.35
N ALA A 44 -8.04 6.27 17.06
CA ALA A 44 -7.83 6.16 18.50
C ALA A 44 -9.17 6.14 19.26
N GLY A 45 -9.23 5.31 20.31
CA GLY A 45 -10.38 5.14 21.18
C GLY A 45 -11.51 4.25 20.63
N GLY A 46 -11.65 4.15 19.30
CA GLY A 46 -12.70 3.35 18.66
C GLY A 46 -14.08 3.62 19.26
N ILE A 47 -14.78 2.57 19.71
CA ILE A 47 -16.02 2.71 20.49
C ILE A 47 -15.74 2.34 21.95
N GLY A 48 -15.60 3.38 22.78
CA GLY A 48 -15.53 3.27 24.25
C GLY A 48 -14.27 2.60 24.80
N THR A 49 -13.13 2.68 24.10
CA THR A 49 -11.86 2.07 24.55
C THR A 49 -10.77 3.13 24.74
N PRO A 50 -9.73 2.86 25.53
CA PRO A 50 -8.58 3.76 25.68
C PRO A 50 -7.45 3.45 24.67
N TYR A 51 -7.68 2.57 23.68
CA TYR A 51 -6.61 2.13 22.78
C TYR A 51 -6.11 3.26 21.87
N PRO A 52 -4.79 3.38 21.65
CA PRO A 52 -4.23 4.35 20.73
C PRO A 52 -4.58 3.99 19.27
N ALA A 53 -4.39 4.94 18.36
CA ALA A 53 -4.39 4.65 16.93
C ALA A 53 -3.14 3.82 16.56
N PRO A 54 -3.24 2.84 15.65
CA PRO A 54 -2.09 2.09 15.16
C PRO A 54 -1.19 2.96 14.28
N LYS A 55 0.07 2.53 14.09
CA LYS A 55 0.94 3.04 13.03
C LYS A 55 0.34 2.69 11.65
N ALA A 56 0.75 3.41 10.61
CA ALA A 56 0.38 3.12 9.23
C ALA A 56 1.61 2.80 8.37
N LEU A 57 1.56 1.70 7.63
CA LEU A 57 2.50 1.37 6.55
C LEU A 57 1.75 1.36 5.22
N VAL A 58 2.14 2.26 4.32
CA VAL A 58 1.65 2.27 2.93
C VAL A 58 2.62 1.48 2.06
N ILE A 59 2.09 0.55 1.28
CA ILE A 59 2.83 -0.21 0.29
C ILE A 59 2.35 0.19 -1.10
N ALA A 60 3.26 0.70 -1.94
CA ALA A 60 2.95 0.83 -3.37
C ALA A 60 2.98 -0.57 -4.03
N PRO A 61 1.92 -0.98 -4.76
CA PRO A 61 1.93 -2.25 -5.48
C PRO A 61 2.99 -2.23 -6.60
N PRO A 62 3.52 -3.39 -7.02
CA PRO A 62 4.40 -3.45 -8.18
C PRO A 62 3.64 -2.99 -9.43
N PRO A 63 4.34 -2.45 -10.46
CA PRO A 63 3.69 -2.04 -11.70
C PRO A 63 2.98 -3.22 -12.38
N LEU A 64 1.86 -2.94 -13.04
CA LEU A 64 1.18 -3.90 -13.92
C LEU A 64 2.13 -4.32 -15.06
N THR A 65 1.94 -5.50 -15.62
CA THR A 65 2.74 -6.05 -16.74
C THR A 65 1.82 -6.33 -17.94
N PRO A 66 2.36 -6.69 -19.13
CA PRO A 66 1.52 -6.96 -20.31
C PRO A 66 0.42 -7.99 -20.04
N MET A 67 -0.79 -7.69 -20.49
CA MET A 67 -1.99 -8.50 -20.23
C MET A 67 -2.39 -9.22 -21.52
N PRO A 68 -2.35 -10.56 -21.58
CA PRO A 68 -2.68 -11.30 -22.80
C PRO A 68 -4.19 -11.34 -23.10
N ASP A 69 -5.03 -11.11 -22.09
CA ASP A 69 -6.48 -11.10 -22.24
C ASP A 69 -6.99 -9.69 -22.67
N PRO A 70 -7.70 -9.57 -23.81
CA PRO A 70 -8.16 -8.26 -24.31
C PRO A 70 -9.12 -7.52 -23.38
N TRP A 71 -9.86 -8.24 -22.53
CA TRP A 71 -10.74 -7.63 -21.54
C TRP A 71 -9.92 -6.93 -20.46
N PHE A 72 -8.85 -7.55 -19.98
CA PHE A 72 -7.93 -6.92 -19.04
C PHE A 72 -7.14 -5.78 -19.69
N GLU A 73 -6.66 -5.96 -20.92
CA GLU A 73 -5.98 -4.89 -21.66
C GLU A 73 -6.87 -3.64 -21.79
N GLY A 74 -8.14 -3.80 -22.19
CA GLY A 74 -9.10 -2.69 -22.25
C GLY A 74 -9.41 -2.09 -20.87
N MET A 75 -9.57 -2.95 -19.85
CA MET A 75 -9.84 -2.54 -18.46
C MET A 75 -8.71 -1.68 -17.89
N PHE A 76 -7.46 -2.01 -18.20
CA PHE A 76 -6.26 -1.34 -17.69
C PHE A 76 -5.52 -0.53 -18.76
N GLY A 77 -6.22 -0.07 -19.81
CA GLY A 77 -5.63 0.84 -20.79
C GLY A 77 -5.02 2.08 -20.13
N GLY A 78 -3.70 2.28 -20.30
CA GLY A 78 -2.92 3.32 -19.63
C GLY A 78 -2.58 3.05 -18.16
N GLY A 79 -2.96 1.89 -17.62
CA GLY A 79 -2.77 1.49 -16.23
C GLY A 79 -1.31 1.20 -15.87
N HIS A 80 -0.52 0.65 -16.81
CA HIS A 80 0.92 0.39 -16.59
C HIS A 80 1.67 1.66 -16.16
N GLU A 81 1.58 2.73 -16.96
CA GLU A 81 2.25 4.02 -16.68
C GLU A 81 1.80 4.63 -15.34
N LYS A 82 0.50 4.55 -15.04
CA LYS A 82 -0.05 5.03 -13.76
C LYS A 82 0.48 4.21 -12.58
N SER A 83 0.47 2.88 -12.69
CA SER A 83 0.94 1.96 -11.65
C SER A 83 2.44 2.15 -11.35
N ARG A 84 3.26 2.40 -12.38
CA ARG A 84 4.69 2.73 -12.23
C ARG A 84 4.92 4.00 -11.41
N ASP A 85 4.07 5.02 -11.58
CA ASP A 85 4.21 6.29 -10.87
C ASP A 85 3.71 6.25 -9.42
N LEU A 86 2.95 5.21 -9.01
CA LEU A 86 2.38 5.12 -7.66
C LEU A 86 3.46 5.12 -6.57
N ALA A 87 4.59 4.45 -6.77
CA ALA A 87 5.67 4.43 -5.79
C ALA A 87 6.19 5.83 -5.46
N ARG A 88 6.39 6.67 -6.49
CA ARG A 88 6.82 8.06 -6.33
C ARG A 88 5.78 8.88 -5.56
N GLN A 89 4.51 8.77 -5.95
CA GLN A 89 3.42 9.54 -5.34
C GLN A 89 3.17 9.11 -3.88
N TYR A 90 3.16 7.81 -3.61
CA TYR A 90 2.95 7.27 -2.27
C TYR A 90 4.11 7.60 -1.35
N LYS A 91 5.35 7.56 -1.84
CA LYS A 91 6.50 8.00 -1.07
C LYS A 91 6.39 9.47 -0.69
N ALA A 92 6.10 10.36 -1.65
CA ALA A 92 5.95 11.78 -1.37
C ALA A 92 4.82 12.07 -0.35
N MET A 93 3.68 11.39 -0.50
CA MET A 93 2.57 11.46 0.46
C MET A 93 2.97 10.95 1.85
N ALA A 94 3.66 9.80 1.93
CA ALA A 94 4.09 9.22 3.20
C ALA A 94 5.11 10.11 3.93
N ASP A 95 6.08 10.69 3.19
CA ASP A 95 7.06 11.64 3.72
C ASP A 95 6.38 12.92 4.25
N PHE A 96 5.32 13.39 3.58
CA PHE A 96 4.52 14.54 4.00
C PHE A 96 3.72 14.23 5.28
N MET A 97 3.04 13.09 5.32
CA MET A 97 2.20 12.65 6.44
C MET A 97 2.99 12.03 7.61
N LYS A 98 4.31 11.86 7.48
CA LYS A 98 5.21 11.24 8.47
C LYS A 98 4.81 9.81 8.85
N ILE A 99 4.45 9.01 7.84
CA ILE A 99 4.11 7.59 7.99
C ILE A 99 5.12 6.68 7.28
N GLU A 100 5.01 5.37 7.51
CA GLU A 100 5.92 4.39 6.94
C GLU A 100 5.55 4.04 5.49
N PHE A 101 6.57 3.81 4.67
CA PHE A 101 6.42 3.46 3.25
C PHE A 101 7.28 2.25 2.88
N LEU A 102 6.79 1.46 1.92
CA LEU A 102 7.51 0.39 1.22
C LEU A 102 7.10 0.36 -0.26
N ASN A 103 8.06 0.23 -1.17
CA ASN A 103 7.77 -0.05 -2.57
C ASN A 103 7.83 -1.56 -2.81
N ALA A 104 6.71 -2.21 -3.12
CA ALA A 104 6.71 -3.65 -3.43
C ALA A 104 7.50 -3.97 -4.71
N GLY A 105 7.57 -3.01 -5.65
CA GLY A 105 8.32 -3.14 -6.89
C GLY A 105 9.84 -3.28 -6.72
N ASP A 106 10.39 -3.00 -5.53
CA ASP A 106 11.80 -3.24 -5.21
C ASP A 106 12.10 -4.73 -4.88
N PHE A 107 11.05 -5.53 -4.64
CA PHE A 107 11.17 -6.93 -4.19
C PHE A 107 10.55 -7.93 -5.15
N ILE A 108 9.51 -7.52 -5.89
CA ILE A 108 8.77 -8.38 -6.80
C ILE A 108 8.38 -7.65 -8.09
N THR A 109 8.22 -8.42 -9.16
CA THR A 109 7.51 -8.04 -10.38
C THR A 109 6.11 -8.69 -10.40
N THR A 110 5.22 -8.17 -11.25
CA THR A 110 3.90 -8.77 -11.46
C THR A 110 4.04 -9.94 -12.44
N ASP A 111 4.31 -11.14 -11.91
CA ASP A 111 4.63 -12.32 -12.72
C ASP A 111 3.43 -13.25 -12.95
N GLY A 112 2.25 -12.89 -12.46
CA GLY A 112 1.02 -13.61 -12.76
C GLY A 112 0.77 -13.64 -14.27
N VAL A 113 0.22 -14.75 -14.74
CA VAL A 113 0.00 -15.00 -16.17
C VAL A 113 -0.91 -13.97 -16.85
N ASP A 114 -1.69 -13.23 -16.08
CA ASP A 114 -2.62 -12.20 -16.57
C ASP A 114 -2.04 -10.78 -16.58
N GLY A 115 -0.83 -10.58 -16.07
CA GLY A 115 -0.18 -9.27 -15.97
C GLY A 115 -0.71 -8.36 -14.84
N ILE A 116 -1.56 -8.89 -13.95
CA ILE A 116 -2.21 -8.16 -12.86
C ILE A 116 -1.88 -8.76 -11.50
N HIS A 117 -1.92 -10.09 -11.39
CA HIS A 117 -1.83 -10.80 -10.11
C HIS A 117 -0.44 -11.40 -9.88
N PHE A 118 -0.26 -11.99 -8.70
CA PHE A 118 1.00 -12.53 -8.23
C PHE A 118 1.08 -14.04 -8.40
N THR A 119 2.29 -14.53 -8.65
CA THR A 119 2.59 -15.96 -8.44
C THR A 119 2.71 -16.28 -6.95
N ALA A 120 2.75 -17.57 -6.60
CA ALA A 120 3.05 -18.00 -5.23
C ALA A 120 4.45 -17.51 -4.77
N ALA A 121 5.43 -17.48 -5.67
CA ALA A 121 6.76 -16.97 -5.38
C ALA A 121 6.74 -15.47 -5.06
N ASN A 122 6.04 -14.64 -5.86
CA ASN A 122 5.90 -13.21 -5.55
C ASN A 122 5.22 -12.99 -4.19
N ASN A 123 4.19 -13.78 -3.85
CA ASN A 123 3.56 -13.70 -2.53
C ASN A 123 4.54 -14.01 -1.39
N ALA A 124 5.34 -15.07 -1.54
CA ALA A 124 6.34 -15.44 -0.54
C ALA A 124 7.42 -14.36 -0.39
N ASP A 125 7.88 -13.78 -1.48
CA ASP A 125 8.96 -12.79 -1.51
C ASP A 125 8.50 -11.45 -0.92
N LEU A 126 7.32 -10.98 -1.32
CA LEU A 126 6.69 -9.80 -0.75
C LEU A 126 6.42 -10.01 0.75
N GLY A 127 5.92 -11.17 1.15
CA GLY A 127 5.69 -11.49 2.56
C GLY A 127 6.96 -11.37 3.41
N ARG A 128 8.12 -11.81 2.90
CA ARG A 128 9.41 -11.66 3.60
C ARG A 128 9.84 -10.19 3.70
N ALA A 129 9.70 -9.42 2.62
CA ALA A 129 10.02 -7.99 2.62
C ALA A 129 9.13 -7.21 3.61
N VAL A 130 7.82 -7.47 3.59
CA VAL A 130 6.86 -6.86 4.51
C VAL A 130 7.16 -7.25 5.95
N ALA A 131 7.42 -8.53 6.25
CA ALA A 131 7.77 -8.96 7.60
C ALA A 131 9.02 -8.25 8.14
N ASN A 132 10.05 -8.07 7.31
CA ASN A 132 11.25 -7.33 7.70
C ASN A 132 10.94 -5.85 8.00
N LYS A 133 10.13 -5.20 7.16
CA LYS A 133 9.69 -3.82 7.39
C LYS A 133 8.86 -3.70 8.67
N VAL A 134 7.95 -4.63 8.93
CA VAL A 134 7.12 -4.66 10.15
C VAL A 134 8.00 -4.75 11.40
N ARG A 135 8.99 -5.65 11.42
CA ARG A 135 9.94 -5.76 12.55
C ARG A 135 10.67 -4.44 12.81
N ALA A 136 11.12 -3.74 11.77
CA ALA A 136 11.79 -2.44 11.91
C ALA A 136 10.87 -1.30 12.36
N ILE A 137 9.55 -1.39 12.11
CA ILE A 137 8.56 -0.40 12.56
C ILE A 137 8.19 -0.62 14.03
N LEU A 138 8.04 -1.88 14.42
CA LEU A 138 7.59 -2.29 15.75
C LEU A 138 8.74 -2.64 16.70
N ASP A 139 9.98 -2.34 16.30
CA ASP A 139 11.17 -2.53 17.12
C ASP A 139 11.02 -1.75 18.45
N PRO A 140 11.03 -2.43 19.61
CA PRO A 140 10.88 -1.80 20.92
C PRO A 140 11.91 -0.70 21.19
N ASP A 141 13.14 -0.86 20.69
CA ASP A 141 14.24 0.08 20.93
C ASP A 141 14.03 1.40 20.18
N ARG A 142 13.22 1.38 19.12
CA ARG A 142 12.83 2.56 18.33
C ARG A 142 11.63 3.30 18.93
N VAL A 143 10.85 2.63 19.78
CA VAL A 143 9.68 3.19 20.48
C VAL A 143 10.10 3.97 21.73
N SER A 144 11.19 3.57 22.40
CA SER A 144 11.67 4.22 23.63
C SER A 144 12.26 5.63 23.44
N THR A 145 12.65 6.02 22.22
CA THR A 145 13.32 7.31 21.96
C THR A 145 12.37 8.42 21.51
N ALA A 146 11.05 8.15 21.45
CA ALA A 146 10.04 9.11 21.00
C ALA A 146 9.05 9.56 22.11
N ALA A 147 9.36 9.22 23.37
CA ALA A 147 8.59 9.60 24.55
C ALA A 147 9.29 10.71 25.35
#